data_AF-A0A5E4NID3-F1
#
_entry.id   AF-A0A5E4NID3-F1
#
_cell.length_a   1.000
_cell.length_b   1.000
_cell.length_c   1.000
_cell.angle_alpha   90.00
_cell.angle_beta   90.00
_cell.angle_gamma   90.00
#
_symmetry.space_group_name_H-M   'P 1'
#
loop_
_entity.id
_entity.type
_entity.pdbx_description
1 polymer ?
#
loop_
_entity_poly.entity_id
_entity_poly.type
_entity_poly.pdbx_seq_one_letter_code
_entity_poly.pdbx_strand_id
1 'polypeptide(L)'
;MTAEACGVSLDYVKRVCAEGKKLSVGENQLAAKPSFFKSPRKSYKHAKPMTNLNDFNNDVVRRTVHSFYDNGQYPTSEKILGALHEKINYSDSQWSVRHILRNLNFKYKKCNDGRKFLMERNDIICFRVKFLRKMNEFRRNNDTRPIFYLNETWVNQNHT
;
A
#
# COMPACT_ATOMS: atom_id res chain seq x y z
N MET A 1 -36.58 18.99 -39.52
CA MET A 1 -37.42 18.71 -38.33
C MET A 1 -36.58 18.59 -37.05
N THR A 2 -35.91 17.48 -36.73
CA THR A 2 -35.21 17.34 -35.42
C THR A 2 -34.04 18.30 -35.22
N ALA A 3 -33.20 18.50 -36.25
CA ALA A 3 -32.05 19.41 -36.16
C ALA A 3 -32.47 20.88 -35.94
N GLU A 4 -33.49 21.30 -36.67
CA GLU A 4 -34.07 22.64 -36.60
C GLU A 4 -34.78 22.89 -35.26
N ALA A 5 -35.56 21.92 -34.76
CA ALA A 5 -36.23 22.01 -33.46
C ALA A 5 -35.25 22.07 -32.28
N CYS A 6 -34.10 21.39 -32.38
CA CYS A 6 -33.07 21.39 -31.33
C CYS A 6 -31.98 22.45 -31.54
N GLY A 7 -32.04 23.26 -32.60
CA GLY A 7 -31.03 24.29 -32.90
C GLY A 7 -29.62 23.74 -33.16
N VAL A 8 -29.50 22.50 -33.65
CA VAL A 8 -28.22 21.82 -33.90
C VAL A 8 -28.02 21.53 -35.39
N SER A 9 -26.78 21.24 -35.80
CA SER A 9 -26.50 20.89 -37.20
C SER A 9 -27.08 19.52 -37.58
N LEU A 10 -27.46 19.36 -38.85
CA LEU A 10 -27.90 18.07 -39.39
C LEU A 10 -26.85 16.97 -39.20
N ASP A 11 -25.56 17.32 -39.33
CA ASP A 11 -24.46 16.38 -39.14
C ASP A 11 -24.32 15.90 -37.70
N TYR A 12 -24.60 16.76 -36.71
CA TYR A 12 -24.64 16.36 -35.31
C TYR A 12 -25.72 15.30 -35.06
N VAL A 13 -26.93 15.53 -35.58
CA VAL A 13 -28.04 14.56 -35.46
C VAL A 13 -27.66 13.23 -36.14
N LYS A 14 -27.06 13.27 -37.33
CA LYS A 14 -26.57 12.06 -38.03
C LYS A 14 -25.55 11.29 -37.18
N ARG A 15 -24.60 11.97 -36.52
CA ARG A 15 -23.61 11.34 -35.64
C ARG A 15 -24.24 10.68 -34.42
N VAL A 16 -25.17 11.36 -33.75
CA VAL A 16 -25.90 10.82 -32.58
C VAL A 16 -26.71 9.58 -32.98
N CYS A 17 -27.43 9.62 -34.11
CA CYS A 17 -28.16 8.47 -34.62
C CYS A 17 -27.24 7.30 -34.99
N ALA A 18 -26.06 7.57 -35.57
CA ALA A 18 -25.08 6.54 -35.89
C ALA A 18 -24.48 5.90 -34.62
N GLU A 19 -24.21 6.68 -33.57
CA GLU A 19 -23.73 6.19 -32.28
C GLU A 19 -24.79 5.37 -31.55
N GLY A 20 -26.06 5.81 -31.57
CA GLY A 20 -27.19 5.05 -31.04
C GLY A 20 -27.37 3.68 -31.73
N LYS A 21 -27.22 3.62 -33.05
CA LYS A 21 -27.26 2.35 -33.81
C LYS A 21 -26.13 1.39 -33.45
N LYS A 22 -24.93 1.89 -33.12
CA LYS A 22 -23.81 1.03 -32.68
C LYS A 22 -24.09 0.37 -31.33
N LEU A 23 -24.82 1.06 -30.45
CA LEU A 23 -25.19 0.53 -29.13
C LEU A 23 -26.32 -0.51 -29.20
N SER A 24 -27.21 -0.42 -30.18
CA SER A 24 -28.35 -1.36 -30.33
C SER A 24 -28.00 -2.71 -30.97
N VAL A 25 -26.82 -2.85 -31.59
CA VAL A 25 -26.42 -4.09 -32.30
C VAL A 25 -25.94 -5.18 -31.33
N GLY A 26 -25.73 -4.87 -30.04
CA GLY A 26 -25.17 -5.78 -29.05
C GLY A 26 -26.14 -6.49 -28.10
N GLU A 27 -27.43 -6.15 -28.07
CA GLU A 27 -28.38 -6.74 -27.11
C GLU A 27 -29.70 -7.10 -27.80
N ASN A 28 -30.05 -8.40 -27.75
CA ASN A 28 -31.35 -8.91 -28.18
C ASN A 28 -32.47 -8.16 -27.47
N GLN A 29 -33.46 -7.72 -28.26
CA GLN A 29 -34.62 -6.95 -27.85
C GLN A 29 -35.37 -7.64 -26.71
N LEU A 30 -35.40 -7.02 -25.53
CA LEU A 30 -36.46 -7.13 -24.53
C LEU A 30 -36.34 -5.94 -23.56
N ALA A 31 -37.37 -5.09 -23.57
CA ALA A 31 -37.54 -3.86 -22.79
C ALA A 31 -36.61 -2.68 -23.16
N ALA A 32 -37.22 -1.59 -23.61
CA ALA A 32 -36.60 -0.32 -23.95
C ALA A 32 -35.87 0.29 -22.73
N LYS A 33 -34.62 -0.10 -22.50
CA LYS A 33 -33.70 0.68 -21.67
C LYS A 33 -33.20 1.87 -22.49
N PRO A 34 -33.20 3.09 -21.94
CA PRO A 34 -32.63 4.24 -22.63
C PRO A 34 -31.14 3.96 -22.89
N SER A 35 -30.73 4.03 -24.16
CA SER A 35 -29.33 3.89 -24.56
C SER A 35 -28.51 4.98 -23.88
N PHE A 36 -27.68 4.60 -22.91
CA PHE A 36 -26.86 5.54 -22.15
C PHE A 36 -25.63 5.94 -22.99
N PHE A 37 -25.67 7.13 -23.58
CA PHE A 37 -24.50 7.72 -24.23
C PHE A 37 -23.41 7.99 -23.17
N LYS A 38 -22.26 7.33 -23.30
CA LYS A 38 -21.08 7.65 -22.48
C LYS A 38 -20.26 8.68 -23.22
N SER A 39 -20.17 9.89 -22.66
CA SER A 39 -19.24 10.90 -23.16
C SER A 39 -17.83 10.30 -23.23
N PRO A 40 -17.13 10.38 -24.39
CA PRO A 40 -15.73 10.02 -24.47
C PRO A 40 -14.96 10.83 -23.40
N ARG A 41 -14.37 10.14 -22.42
CA ARG A 41 -13.50 10.82 -21.46
C ARG A 41 -12.31 11.38 -22.20
N LYS A 42 -12.01 12.65 -21.98
CA LYS A 42 -10.75 13.26 -22.44
C LYS A 42 -9.59 12.42 -21.90
N SER A 43 -8.82 11.79 -22.78
CA SER A 43 -7.60 11.10 -22.37
C SER A 43 -6.51 12.15 -22.15
N TYR A 44 -6.29 12.55 -20.90
CA TYR A 44 -5.14 13.38 -20.59
C TYR A 44 -3.89 12.48 -20.49
N LYS A 45 -2.89 12.72 -21.34
CA LYS A 45 -1.59 12.05 -21.26
C LYS A 45 -0.75 12.68 -20.15
N HIS A 46 -1.01 12.33 -18.89
CA HIS A 46 -0.13 12.74 -17.79
C HIS A 46 1.15 11.90 -17.82
N ALA A 47 2.30 12.55 -17.70
CA ALA A 47 3.55 11.85 -17.43
C ALA A 47 3.39 11.05 -16.13
N LYS A 48 3.64 9.75 -16.17
CA LYS A 48 3.59 8.93 -14.97
C LYS A 48 4.83 9.24 -14.13
N PRO A 49 4.68 9.55 -12.84
CA PRO A 49 5.84 9.70 -11.95
C PRO A 49 6.68 8.42 -11.97
N MET A 50 8.01 8.55 -11.91
CA MET A 50 8.99 7.46 -11.98
C MET A 50 8.93 6.55 -10.74
N THR A 51 7.82 5.81 -10.66
CA THR A 51 7.47 4.95 -9.52
C THR A 51 7.95 3.51 -9.74
N ASN A 52 8.21 3.15 -11.00
CA ASN A 52 8.65 1.82 -11.40
C ASN A 52 10.19 1.78 -11.37
N LEU A 53 10.73 1.38 -10.22
CA LEU A 53 12.15 1.11 -10.05
C LEU A 53 12.49 -0.34 -10.46
N ASN A 54 13.71 -0.54 -10.97
CA ASN A 54 14.27 -1.87 -11.18
C ASN A 54 14.47 -2.59 -9.83
N ASP A 55 14.55 -3.92 -9.86
CA ASP A 55 14.64 -4.76 -8.65
C ASP A 55 15.87 -4.41 -7.78
N PHE A 56 17.01 -4.14 -8.43
CA PHE A 56 18.21 -3.66 -7.74
C PHE A 56 17.96 -2.36 -6.94
N ASN A 57 17.28 -1.40 -7.55
CA ASN A 57 16.97 -0.12 -6.91
C ASN A 57 15.93 -0.31 -5.79
N ASN A 58 14.96 -1.20 -5.97
CA ASN A 58 14.02 -1.59 -4.92
C ASN A 58 14.75 -2.14 -3.69
N ASP A 59 15.78 -2.96 -3.88
CA ASP A 59 16.61 -3.46 -2.78
C ASP A 59 17.45 -2.37 -2.12
N VAL A 60 17.94 -1.39 -2.87
CA VAL A 60 18.62 -0.23 -2.28
C VAL A 60 17.65 0.58 -1.42
N VAL A 61 16.40 0.77 -1.85
CA VAL A 61 15.36 1.44 -1.06
C VAL A 61 15.08 0.67 0.23
N ARG A 62 14.87 -0.65 0.17
CA ARG A 62 14.64 -1.49 1.36
C ARG A 62 15.79 -1.37 2.36
N ARG A 63 17.03 -1.56 1.90
CA ARG A 63 18.23 -1.44 2.74
C ARG A 63 18.35 -0.07 3.38
N THR A 64 18.05 0.98 2.62
CA THR A 64 18.09 2.36 3.13
C THR A 64 17.06 2.58 4.22
N VAL A 65 15.82 2.12 4.04
CA VAL A 65 14.78 2.19 5.09
C VAL A 65 15.21 1.43 6.34
N HIS A 66 15.77 0.22 6.20
CA HIS A 66 16.26 -0.56 7.35
C HIS A 66 17.42 0.12 8.07
N SER A 67 18.37 0.72 7.34
CA SER A 67 19.50 1.43 7.95
C SER A 67 19.07 2.62 8.83
N PHE A 68 17.94 3.27 8.53
CA PHE A 68 17.41 4.30 9.42
C PHE A 68 17.00 3.70 10.78
N TYR A 69 16.37 2.52 10.78
CA TYR A 69 16.00 1.85 12.01
C TYR A 69 17.21 1.36 12.81
N ASP A 70 18.24 0.85 12.13
CA ASP A 70 19.50 0.45 12.77
C ASP A 70 20.17 1.63 13.49
N ASN A 71 20.06 2.83 12.90
CA ASN A 71 20.54 4.08 13.48
C ASN A 71 19.58 4.70 14.50
N GLY A 72 18.47 4.05 14.83
CA GLY A 72 17.45 4.56 15.77
C GLY A 72 16.67 5.78 15.26
N GLN A 73 16.69 6.04 13.95
CA GLN A 73 16.00 7.17 13.33
C GLN A 73 14.71 6.72 12.63
N TYR A 74 13.70 7.59 12.63
CA TYR A 74 12.47 7.34 11.86
C TYR A 74 12.67 7.62 10.37
N PRO A 75 12.40 6.65 9.48
CA PRO A 75 12.50 6.83 8.04
C PRO A 75 11.29 7.60 7.51
N THR A 76 11.42 8.93 7.42
CA THR A 76 10.45 9.81 6.76
C THR A 76 10.72 9.85 5.25
N SER A 77 9.69 10.03 4.42
CA SER A 77 9.83 10.11 2.96
C SER A 77 10.88 11.12 2.49
N GLU A 78 11.01 12.25 3.18
CA GLU A 78 12.02 13.28 2.91
C GLU A 78 13.45 12.81 3.19
N LYS A 79 13.67 12.15 4.33
CA LYS A 79 14.98 11.59 4.68
C LYS A 79 15.38 10.47 3.73
N ILE A 80 14.41 9.62 3.38
CA ILE A 80 14.60 8.55 2.40
C ILE A 80 14.94 9.16 1.04
N LEU A 81 14.26 10.23 0.62
CA LEU A 81 14.55 10.92 -0.63
C LEU A 81 16.00 11.43 -0.66
N GLY A 82 16.46 12.11 0.38
CA GLY A 82 17.86 12.56 0.48
C GLY A 82 18.86 11.40 0.38
N ALA A 83 18.63 10.32 1.13
CA ALA A 83 19.49 9.14 1.09
C ALA A 83 19.47 8.41 -0.26
N LEU A 84 18.33 8.41 -0.97
CA LEU A 84 18.23 7.83 -2.32
C LEU A 84 18.89 8.71 -3.37
N HIS A 85 18.81 10.04 -3.23
CA HIS A 85 19.53 10.96 -4.08
C HIS A 85 21.05 10.68 -4.01
N GLU A 86 21.61 10.50 -2.82
CA GLU A 86 23.04 10.19 -2.64
C GLU A 86 23.44 8.80 -3.18
N LYS A 87 22.60 7.78 -3.01
CA LYS A 87 22.96 6.39 -3.35
C LYS A 87 22.73 6.01 -4.80
N ILE A 88 21.64 6.48 -5.39
CA ILE A 88 21.18 6.06 -6.72
C ILE A 88 20.87 7.24 -7.65
N ASN A 89 21.23 8.47 -7.26
CA ASN A 89 20.91 9.70 -7.99
C ASN A 89 19.41 9.84 -8.30
N TYR A 90 18.57 9.39 -7.36
CA TYR A 90 17.13 9.49 -7.51
C TYR A 90 16.66 10.92 -7.24
N SER A 91 16.09 11.57 -8.26
CA SER A 91 15.77 13.00 -8.26
C SER A 91 14.27 13.32 -8.32
N ASP A 92 13.39 12.34 -8.13
CA ASP A 92 11.95 12.54 -8.14
C ASP A 92 11.41 13.15 -6.84
N SER A 93 10.09 13.33 -6.77
CA SER A 93 9.43 13.93 -5.61
C SER A 93 9.27 12.98 -4.42
N GLN A 94 9.06 13.57 -3.24
CA GLN A 94 8.68 12.85 -2.01
C GLN A 94 7.40 12.01 -2.18
N TRP A 95 6.48 12.45 -3.04
CA TRP A 95 5.25 11.72 -3.36
C TRP A 95 5.57 10.43 -4.11
N SER A 96 6.51 10.46 -5.07
CA SER A 96 6.98 9.25 -5.76
C SER A 96 7.63 8.27 -4.79
N VAL A 97 8.46 8.74 -3.84
CA VAL A 97 9.05 7.88 -2.78
C VAL A 97 7.95 7.21 -1.96
N ARG A 98 6.90 7.95 -1.56
CA ARG A 98 5.77 7.38 -0.82
C ARG A 98 5.07 6.27 -1.61
N HIS A 99 4.94 6.43 -2.93
CA HIS A 99 4.37 5.40 -3.80
C HIS A 99 5.28 4.18 -3.92
N ILE A 100 6.59 4.37 -4.10
CA ILE A 100 7.59 3.29 -4.11
C ILE A 100 7.52 2.49 -2.81
N LEU A 101 7.49 3.15 -1.66
CA LEU A 101 7.39 2.50 -0.36
C LEU A 101 6.12 1.64 -0.24
N ARG A 102 4.98 2.14 -0.73
CA ARG A 102 3.72 1.38 -0.78
C ARG A 102 3.83 0.16 -1.69
N ASN A 103 4.46 0.31 -2.86
CA ASN A 103 4.69 -0.79 -3.79
C ASN A 103 5.62 -1.86 -3.21
N LEU A 104 6.57 -1.47 -2.36
CA LEU A 104 7.44 -2.36 -1.59
C LEU A 104 6.80 -2.91 -0.31
N ASN A 105 5.48 -2.74 -0.15
CA ASN A 105 4.69 -3.19 1.00
C ASN A 105 5.05 -2.54 2.35
N PHE A 106 5.77 -1.41 2.36
CA PHE A 106 5.93 -0.62 3.57
C PHE A 106 4.60 0.06 3.95
N LYS A 107 4.21 -0.09 5.21
CA LYS A 107 2.99 0.49 5.77
C LYS A 107 3.32 1.34 6.98
N TYR A 108 2.83 2.57 6.98
CA TYR A 108 2.87 3.41 8.17
C TYR A 108 1.93 2.85 9.23
N LYS A 109 2.41 2.72 10.47
CA LYS A 109 1.61 2.30 11.61
C LYS A 109 1.89 3.23 12.79
N LYS A 110 0.83 3.81 13.35
CA LYS A 110 0.94 4.67 14.54
C LYS A 110 1.19 3.79 15.76
N CYS A 111 2.26 4.07 16.50
CA CYS A 111 2.59 3.37 17.73
C CYS A 111 2.01 4.15 18.92
N ASN A 112 0.73 3.97 19.21
CA ASN A 112 0.02 4.75 20.25
C ASN A 112 0.20 4.20 21.67
N ASP A 113 0.72 2.99 21.84
CA ASP A 113 0.56 2.25 23.10
C ASP A 113 1.71 2.46 24.10
N GLY A 114 2.67 3.35 23.83
CA GLY A 114 3.90 3.53 24.64
C GLY A 114 4.84 2.32 24.65
N ARG A 115 4.30 1.12 24.38
CA ARG A 115 4.96 -0.06 23.85
C ARG A 115 5.46 0.31 22.46
N LYS A 116 6.64 0.94 22.44
CA LYS A 116 7.47 1.04 21.24
C LYS A 116 7.35 -0.29 20.52
N PHE A 117 7.18 -0.27 19.21
CA PHE A 117 7.36 -1.46 18.39
C PHE A 117 8.62 -2.15 18.93
N LEU A 118 8.44 -3.23 19.69
CA LEU A 118 9.49 -4.18 19.98
C LEU A 118 9.69 -4.83 18.63
N MET A 119 10.36 -4.13 17.72
CA MET A 119 11.30 -4.80 16.84
C MET A 119 12.17 -5.55 17.85
N GLU A 120 11.83 -6.81 18.10
CA GLU A 120 12.45 -7.58 19.17
C GLU A 120 13.94 -7.44 18.94
N ARG A 121 14.62 -6.89 19.94
CA ARG A 121 16.07 -6.74 19.92
C ARG A 121 16.65 -8.13 19.60
N ASN A 122 17.62 -8.24 18.71
CA ASN A 122 18.05 -9.55 18.17
C ASN A 122 18.41 -10.55 19.28
N ASP A 123 18.93 -10.07 20.40
CA ASP A 123 19.17 -10.82 21.62
C ASP A 123 17.88 -11.37 22.25
N ILE A 124 16.81 -10.58 22.34
CA ILE A 124 15.48 -11.01 22.81
C ILE A 124 14.91 -12.11 21.89
N ILE A 125 15.03 -11.95 20.57
CA ILE A 125 14.63 -13.00 19.59
C ILE A 125 15.41 -14.28 19.87
N CYS A 126 16.73 -14.18 20.03
CA CYS A 126 17.58 -15.32 20.32
C CYS A 126 17.19 -16.02 21.63
N PHE A 127 16.91 -15.27 22.70
CA PHE A 127 16.42 -15.81 23.96
C PHE A 127 15.07 -16.50 23.81
N ARG A 128 14.12 -15.91 23.08
CA ARG A 128 12.81 -16.51 22.81
C ARG A 128 12.95 -17.81 22.01
N VAL A 129 13.78 -17.84 20.98
CA VAL A 129 14.05 -19.05 20.19
C VAL A 129 14.68 -20.15 21.05
N LYS A 130 15.68 -19.81 21.88
CA LYS A 130 16.30 -20.77 22.82
C LYS A 130 15.28 -21.34 23.79
N PHE A 131 14.47 -20.48 24.40
CA PHE A 131 13.40 -20.88 25.32
C PHE A 131 12.40 -21.82 24.63
N LEU A 132 11.87 -21.44 23.47
CA LEU A 132 10.88 -22.23 22.75
C LEU A 132 11.44 -23.59 22.31
N ARG A 133 12.70 -23.65 21.86
CA ARG A 133 13.37 -24.92 21.53
C ARG A 133 13.47 -25.84 22.74
N LYS A 134 13.89 -25.31 23.89
CA LYS A 134 14.01 -26.07 25.13
C LYS A 134 12.64 -26.58 25.63
N MET A 135 11.63 -25.73 25.57
CA MET A 135 10.25 -26.13 25.91
C MET A 135 9.71 -27.21 24.98
N ASN A 136 10.02 -27.13 23.68
CA ASN A 136 9.62 -28.17 22.73
C ASN A 136 10.34 -29.51 23.00
N GLU A 137 11.63 -29.47 23.36
CA GLU A 137 12.39 -30.65 23.77
C GLU A 137 11.77 -31.33 24.99
N PHE A 138 11.44 -30.58 26.05
CA PHE A 138 10.79 -31.13 27.25
C PHE A 138 9.44 -31.79 26.93
N ARG A 139 8.64 -31.16 26.06
CA ARG A 139 7.34 -31.71 25.62
C ARG A 139 7.51 -32.99 24.80
N ARG A 140 8.50 -33.05 23.90
CA ARG A 140 8.78 -34.25 23.08
C ARG A 140 9.29 -35.42 23.91
N ASN A 141 10.02 -35.13 24.98
CA ASN A 141 10.55 -36.14 25.88
C ASN A 141 9.55 -36.58 26.97
N ASN A 142 8.29 -36.12 26.90
CA ASN A 142 7.24 -36.39 27.91
C ASN A 142 7.68 -36.07 29.34
N ASP A 143 8.41 -34.95 29.53
CA ASP A 143 8.82 -34.51 30.85
C ASP A 143 7.60 -34.18 31.73
N THR A 144 7.51 -34.80 32.90
CA THR A 144 6.36 -34.69 33.81
C THR A 144 6.48 -33.54 34.80
N ARG A 145 7.61 -32.82 34.80
CA ARG A 145 7.82 -31.70 35.74
C ARG A 145 6.82 -30.57 35.47
N PRO A 146 6.17 -30.03 36.52
CA PRO A 146 5.24 -28.91 36.37
C PRO A 146 5.97 -27.64 35.93
N ILE A 147 5.37 -26.92 34.98
CA ILE A 147 5.92 -25.65 34.47
C ILE A 147 5.19 -24.49 35.16
N PHE A 148 5.95 -23.69 35.90
CA PHE A 148 5.45 -22.48 36.55
C PHE A 148 5.91 -21.25 35.78
N TYR A 149 4.97 -20.36 35.45
CA TYR A 149 5.26 -19.05 34.87
C TYR A 149 5.03 -17.99 35.94
N LEU A 150 6.09 -17.26 36.29
CA LEU A 150 6.03 -16.12 37.19
C LEU A 150 5.94 -14.86 36.35
N ASN A 151 5.04 -13.95 36.72
CA ASN A 151 4.95 -12.63 36.12
C ASN A 151 4.67 -11.59 37.21
N GLU A 152 5.29 -10.42 37.08
CA GLU A 152 5.00 -9.27 37.92
C GLU A 152 4.05 -8.35 37.16
N THR A 153 2.87 -8.10 37.73
CA THR A 153 1.95 -7.09 37.22
C THR A 153 1.87 -5.94 38.21
N TRP A 154 2.28 -4.76 37.79
CA TRP A 154 2.11 -3.54 38.56
C TRP A 154 0.62 -3.22 38.70
N VAL A 155 0.12 -3.22 39.93
CA VAL A 155 -1.24 -2.75 40.24
C VAL A 155 -1.17 -1.23 40.34
N ASN A 156 -1.75 -0.52 39.39
CA ASN A 156 -1.82 0.93 39.43
C ASN A 156 -2.90 1.35 40.43
N GLN A 157 -2.51 1.71 41.64
CA GLN A 157 -3.40 2.12 42.74
C GLN A 157 -4.13 3.45 42.49
N ASN A 158 -3.82 4.16 41.40
CA ASN A 158 -4.33 5.51 41.11
C ASN A 158 -5.42 5.58 40.03
N HIS A 159 -6.07 4.46 39.68
CA HIS A 159 -7.30 4.51 38.89
C HIS A 159 -8.50 4.71 39.83
N THR A 160 -8.93 5.97 39.99
CA THR A 160 -10.34 6.30 40.31
C THR A 160 -11.09 6.52 39.00
#